data_AF-X1I581-F1
#
_entry.id   AF-X1I581-F1
#
_cell.length_a   1.000
_cell.length_b   1.000
_cell.length_c   1.000
_cell.angle_alpha   90.00
_cell.angle_beta   90.00
_cell.angle_gamma   90.00
#
_symmetry.space_group_name_H-M   'P 1'
#
loop_
_entity.id
_entity.type
_entity.pdbx_description
1 polymer ?
#
loop_
_entity_poly.entity_id
_entity_poly.type
_entity_poly.pdbx_seq_one_letter_code
_entity_poly.pdbx_strand_id
1 'polypeptide(L)'
;LSKNLKVYTYGIKNKEAKIRPDKIKLEISLLGKFNIYNSLAAVCVAQSLGLTLRKTLKILKSIKEIPGRMELVIEKPFKVFVDYAHTPDALEKVYKTLGKGLICVFGSCGGGRDKWKRPEIGKIAERYCNKIILTNEDPYDEEPKNIINNIA
;
A
#
# COMPACT_ATOMS: atom_id res chain seq x y z
N LEU A 1 14.88 5.20 -1.60
CA LEU A 1 15.34 5.62 -0.26
C LEU A 1 15.30 4.43 0.70
N SER A 2 16.33 3.57 0.70
CA SER A 2 16.53 2.49 1.68
C SER A 2 17.57 2.91 2.71
N LYS A 3 17.21 3.82 3.62
CA LYS A 3 18.08 4.10 4.79
C LYS A 3 17.85 2.99 5.82
N ASN A 4 18.95 2.31 6.17
CA ASN A 4 19.09 1.27 7.20
C ASN A 4 18.06 1.39 8.34
N LEU A 5 16.93 0.69 8.23
CA LEU A 5 15.97 0.55 9.30
C LEU A 5 16.42 -0.60 10.21
N LYS A 6 16.57 -0.33 11.51
CA LYS A 6 16.62 -1.39 12.53
C LYS A 6 15.20 -1.93 12.67
N VAL A 7 14.96 -3.19 12.32
CA VAL A 7 13.65 -3.80 12.44
C VAL A 7 13.76 -5.10 13.21
N TYR A 8 12.93 -5.24 14.24
CA TYR A 8 12.79 -6.45 15.04
C TYR A 8 11.68 -7.31 14.44
N THR A 9 11.96 -8.58 14.20
CA THR A 9 10.95 -9.55 13.74
C THR A 9 10.52 -10.44 14.91
N TYR A 10 9.22 -10.75 14.96
CA TYR A 10 8.62 -11.65 15.94
C TYR A 10 8.07 -12.87 15.22
N GLY A 11 8.26 -14.05 15.81
CA GLY A 11 7.63 -15.29 15.35
C GLY A 11 7.23 -16.14 16.54
N ILE A 12 6.09 -16.82 16.44
CA ILE A 12 5.62 -17.78 17.45
C ILE A 12 5.88 -19.18 16.92
N LYS A 13 6.64 -19.99 17.67
CA LYS A 13 6.78 -21.42 17.42
C LYS A 13 6.65 -22.15 18.76
N ASN A 14 5.81 -23.19 18.82
CA ASN A 14 5.58 -23.98 20.03
C ASN A 14 5.15 -23.14 21.26
N LYS A 15 4.30 -22.12 21.07
CA LYS A 15 3.88 -21.15 22.11
C LYS A 15 5.00 -20.29 22.72
N GLU A 16 6.22 -20.38 22.18
CA GLU A 16 7.33 -19.48 22.53
C GLU A 16 7.43 -18.35 21.49
N ALA A 17 7.52 -17.11 21.99
CA ALA A 17 7.84 -15.96 21.15
C ALA A 17 9.36 -15.89 20.96
N LYS A 18 9.83 -16.10 19.72
CA LYS A 18 11.23 -15.87 19.36
C LYS A 18 11.37 -14.46 18.80
N ILE A 19 12.02 -13.59 19.58
CA ILE A 19 12.52 -12.31 19.12
C ILE A 19 13.87 -12.58 18.45
N ARG A 20 14.03 -12.21 17.17
CA ARG A 20 15.37 -12.13 16.58
C ARG A 20 15.92 -10.72 16.81
N PRO A 21 16.91 -10.55 17.70
CA PRO A 21 17.55 -9.24 17.90
C PRO A 21 18.47 -8.86 16.73
N ASP A 22 18.77 -9.82 15.84
CA ASP A 22 19.68 -9.63 14.73
C ASP A 22 19.12 -8.68 13.68
N LYS A 23 19.92 -7.66 13.32
CA LYS A 23 19.59 -6.78 12.21
C LYS A 23 19.62 -7.57 10.91
N ILE A 24 18.51 -7.57 10.18
CA ILE A 24 18.45 -8.09 8.83
C ILE A 24 18.60 -6.95 7.83
N LYS A 25 19.45 -7.14 6.81
CA LYS A 25 19.52 -6.22 5.66
C LYS A 25 18.41 -6.58 4.69
N LEU A 26 17.32 -5.82 4.70
CA LEU A 26 16.20 -6.01 3.78
C LEU A 26 16.37 -5.09 2.56
N GLU A 27 16.59 -5.70 1.39
CA GLU A 27 16.65 -5.00 0.10
C GLU A 27 15.41 -5.37 -0.71
N ILE A 28 14.53 -4.40 -0.94
CA ILE A 28 13.32 -4.55 -1.76
C ILE A 28 13.25 -3.44 -2.80
N SER A 29 12.68 -3.76 -3.97
CA SER A 29 12.44 -2.77 -5.05
C SER A 29 11.12 -2.02 -4.86
N LEU A 30 10.21 -2.55 -4.05
CA LEU A 30 8.87 -2.03 -3.82
C LEU A 30 8.89 -0.69 -3.09
N LEU A 31 8.08 0.26 -3.56
CA LEU A 31 8.01 1.62 -3.02
C LEU A 31 7.16 1.69 -1.75
N GLY A 32 7.54 2.60 -0.84
CA GLY A 32 6.76 2.94 0.35
C GLY A 32 7.12 2.15 1.60
N LYS A 33 6.97 2.81 2.76
CA LYS A 33 7.26 2.19 4.07
C LYS A 33 6.36 0.99 4.37
N PHE A 34 5.10 1.02 3.90
CA PHE A 34 4.18 -0.10 4.09
C PHE A 34 4.66 -1.38 3.40
N ASN A 35 5.34 -1.28 2.25
CA ASN A 35 5.92 -2.45 1.59
C ASN A 35 7.12 -3.03 2.34
N ILE A 36 7.82 -2.23 3.16
CA ILE A 36 8.83 -2.74 4.10
C ILE A 36 8.15 -3.60 5.17
N TYR A 37 7.07 -3.11 5.80
CA TYR A 37 6.30 -3.87 6.79
C TYR A 37 5.71 -5.16 6.20
N ASN A 38 5.11 -5.09 5.01
CA ASN A 38 4.58 -6.26 4.31
C ASN A 38 5.67 -7.29 4.02
N SER A 39 6.83 -6.85 3.57
CA SER A 39 7.98 -7.73 3.30
C SER A 39 8.48 -8.40 4.59
N LEU A 40 8.50 -7.68 5.71
CA LEU A 40 8.90 -8.24 7.00
C LEU A 40 7.90 -9.29 7.51
N ALA A 41 6.60 -9.02 7.38
CA ALA A 41 5.56 -10.01 7.69
C ALA A 41 5.75 -11.28 6.83
N ALA A 42 6.02 -11.11 5.53
CA ALA A 42 6.33 -12.23 4.64
C ALA A 42 7.60 -12.99 5.07
N VAL A 43 8.65 -12.30 5.57
CA VAL A 43 9.83 -12.95 6.16
C VAL A 43 9.44 -13.84 7.34
N CYS A 44 8.64 -13.32 8.28
CA CYS A 44 8.21 -14.07 9.45
C CYS A 44 7.44 -15.34 9.06
N VAL A 45 6.48 -15.24 8.13
CA VAL A 45 5.70 -16.38 7.64
C VAL A 45 6.57 -17.40 6.91
N ALA A 46 7.45 -16.94 6.02
CA ALA A 46 8.36 -17.85 5.32
C ALA A 46 9.25 -18.63 6.28
N GLN A 47 9.76 -17.98 7.34
CA GLN A 47 10.56 -18.64 8.37
C GLN A 47 9.75 -19.63 9.20
N SER A 48 8.50 -19.33 9.55
CA SER A 48 7.64 -20.28 10.29
C SER A 48 7.34 -21.53 9.46
N LEU A 49 7.32 -21.41 8.13
CA LEU A 49 7.16 -22.51 7.18
C LEU A 49 8.48 -23.23 6.85
N GLY A 50 9.59 -22.89 7.50
CA GLY A 50 10.88 -23.58 7.35
C GLY A 50 11.79 -23.05 6.25
N LEU A 51 11.47 -21.93 5.59
CA LEU A 51 12.40 -21.31 4.64
C LEU A 51 13.55 -20.63 5.38
N THR A 52 14.76 -20.77 4.84
CA THR A 52 15.93 -20.08 5.38
C THR A 52 15.84 -18.57 5.11
N LEU A 53 16.30 -17.76 6.07
CA LEU A 53 16.33 -16.30 5.94
C LEU A 53 17.01 -15.86 4.63
N ARG A 54 18.15 -16.48 4.29
CA ARG A 54 18.89 -16.21 3.06
C ARG A 54 18.05 -16.42 1.80
N LYS A 55 17.30 -17.54 1.73
CA LYS A 55 16.44 -17.85 0.59
C LYS A 55 15.30 -16.82 0.49
N THR A 56 14.66 -16.50 1.61
CA THR A 56 13.57 -15.52 1.65
C THR A 56 14.02 -14.13 1.22
N LEU A 57 15.15 -13.63 1.72
CA LEU A 57 15.69 -12.32 1.34
C LEU A 57 16.07 -12.27 -0.15
N LYS A 58 16.62 -13.37 -0.70
CA LYS A 58 16.94 -13.46 -2.13
C LYS A 58 15.67 -13.36 -2.98
N ILE A 59 14.59 -14.03 -2.59
CA ILE A 59 13.30 -13.97 -3.28
C ILE A 59 12.71 -12.56 -3.21
N LEU A 60 12.63 -11.96 -2.02
CA LEU A 60 12.10 -10.61 -1.84
C LEU A 60 12.85 -9.57 -2.69
N LYS A 61 14.17 -9.68 -2.79
CA LYS A 61 15.00 -8.81 -3.64
C LYS A 61 14.69 -8.95 -5.14
N SER A 62 14.26 -10.14 -5.57
CA SER A 62 13.91 -10.38 -6.98
C SER A 62 12.56 -9.80 -7.39
N ILE A 63 11.68 -9.50 -6.43
CA ILE A 63 10.37 -8.88 -6.70
C ILE A 63 10.60 -7.42 -7.11
N LYS A 64 10.22 -7.10 -8.35
CA LYS A 64 10.33 -5.75 -8.93
C LYS A 64 9.08 -4.94 -8.68
N GLU A 65 7.93 -5.55 -8.88
CA GLU A 65 6.63 -4.93 -8.74
C GLU A 65 5.58 -5.95 -8.31
N ILE A 66 4.44 -5.45 -7.86
CA ILE A 66 3.24 -6.23 -7.59
C ILE A 66 2.10 -5.53 -8.34
N PRO A 67 1.39 -6.20 -9.25
CA PRO A 67 0.30 -5.59 -10.01
C PRO A 67 -0.74 -4.93 -9.09
N GLY A 68 -1.10 -3.69 -9.40
CA GLY A 68 -2.04 -2.87 -8.63
C GLY A 68 -1.57 -2.49 -7.22
N ARG A 69 -0.26 -2.51 -6.93
CA ARG A 69 0.32 -2.08 -5.64
C ARG A 69 1.56 -1.21 -5.87
N MET A 70 1.37 0.10 -5.90
CA MET A 70 2.37 1.10 -6.30
C MET A 70 3.06 0.74 -7.62
N GLU A 71 2.28 0.17 -8.54
CA GLU A 71 2.77 -0.29 -9.84
C GLU A 71 3.03 0.92 -10.72
N LEU A 72 4.27 1.08 -11.19
CA LEU A 72 4.63 2.16 -12.11
C LEU A 72 4.32 1.70 -13.54
N VAL A 73 3.21 2.17 -14.09
CA VAL A 73 2.74 1.75 -15.42
C VAL A 73 3.21 2.68 -16.55
N ILE A 74 3.54 3.93 -16.24
CA ILE A 74 4.12 4.89 -17.18
C ILE A 74 5.24 5.64 -16.46
N GLU A 75 6.43 5.74 -17.07
CA GLU A 75 7.55 6.49 -16.49
C GLU A 75 7.72 7.89 -17.08
N LYS A 76 7.35 8.07 -18.36
CA LYS A 76 7.52 9.31 -19.13
C LYS A 76 6.30 9.59 -20.02
N PRO A 77 5.96 10.86 -20.30
CA PRO A 77 6.66 12.09 -19.87
C PRO A 77 6.45 12.44 -18.39
N PHE A 78 5.50 11.79 -17.71
CA PHE A 78 5.29 11.85 -16.27
C PHE A 78 5.01 10.44 -15.75
N LYS A 79 5.16 10.26 -14.43
CA LYS A 79 4.94 8.96 -13.79
C LYS A 79 3.46 8.72 -13.51
N VAL A 80 2.97 7.53 -13.88
CA VAL A 80 1.63 7.05 -13.54
C VAL A 80 1.74 5.81 -12.68
N PHE A 81 1.08 5.85 -11.53
CA PHE A 81 1.04 4.75 -10.57
C PHE A 81 -0.37 4.20 -10.48
N VAL A 82 -0.49 2.87 -10.46
CA VAL A 82 -1.73 2.15 -10.15
C VAL A 82 -1.62 1.52 -8.77
N ASP A 83 -2.60 1.80 -7.91
CA ASP A 83 -2.70 1.24 -6.56
C ASP A 83 -4.16 0.97 -6.19
N TYR A 84 -4.37 -0.06 -5.37
CA TYR A 84 -5.68 -0.52 -4.90
C TYR A 84 -6.15 0.12 -3.60
N ALA A 85 -5.45 1.14 -3.10
CA ALA A 85 -5.77 1.83 -1.86
C ALA A 85 -7.21 2.38 -1.85
N HIS A 86 -8.12 1.61 -1.27
CA HIS A 86 -9.56 1.91 -1.18
C HIS A 86 -10.00 2.28 0.24
N THR A 87 -9.06 2.38 1.19
CA THR A 87 -9.31 2.85 2.56
C THR A 87 -8.56 4.16 2.81
N PRO A 88 -9.02 5.03 3.74
CA PRO A 88 -8.35 6.30 4.01
C PRO A 88 -6.87 6.13 4.40
N ASP A 89 -6.58 5.19 5.30
CA ASP A 89 -5.21 4.89 5.74
C ASP A 89 -4.31 4.40 4.59
N ALA A 90 -4.81 3.51 3.72
CA ALA A 90 -4.05 3.03 2.58
C ALA A 90 -3.76 4.18 1.59
N LEU A 91 -4.76 5.00 1.30
CA LEU A 91 -4.65 6.12 0.37
C LEU A 91 -3.63 7.15 0.87
N GLU A 92 -3.69 7.48 2.16
CA GLU A 92 -2.75 8.41 2.75
C GLU A 92 -1.31 7.87 2.72
N LYS A 93 -1.11 6.56 2.92
CA LYS A 93 0.22 5.92 2.79
C LYS A 93 0.77 5.98 1.36
N VAL A 94 -0.09 5.80 0.36
CA VAL A 94 0.27 5.95 -1.06
C VAL A 94 0.70 7.39 -1.33
N TYR A 95 -0.13 8.38 -0.97
CA TYR A 95 0.18 9.79 -1.22
C TYR A 95 1.41 10.26 -0.44
N LYS A 96 1.59 9.87 0.83
CA LYS A 96 2.82 10.15 1.60
C LYS A 96 4.07 9.55 0.95
N THR A 97 3.93 8.42 0.25
CA THR A 97 5.04 7.77 -0.46
C THR A 97 5.39 8.52 -1.75
N LEU A 98 4.39 9.02 -2.47
CA LEU A 98 4.57 9.72 -3.75
C LEU A 98 4.89 11.22 -3.60
N GLY A 99 4.47 11.85 -2.50
CA GLY A 99 4.69 13.27 -2.21
C GLY A 99 3.41 14.12 -2.35
N LYS A 100 3.59 15.42 -2.57
CA LYS A 100 2.51 16.40 -2.79
C LYS A 100 2.49 16.85 -4.26
N GLY A 101 1.40 17.50 -4.65
CA GLY A 101 1.25 18.04 -6.01
C GLY A 101 0.76 17.00 -7.02
N LEU A 102 0.09 15.96 -6.51
CA LEU A 102 -0.34 14.82 -7.32
C LEU A 102 -1.58 15.15 -8.16
N ILE A 103 -1.79 14.38 -9.22
CA ILE A 103 -3.08 14.27 -9.89
C ILE A 103 -3.62 12.89 -9.52
N CYS A 104 -4.80 12.81 -8.92
CA CYS A 104 -5.42 11.53 -8.60
C CYS A 104 -6.70 11.30 -9.40
N VAL A 105 -6.95 10.03 -9.69
CA VAL A 105 -8.19 9.52 -10.32
C VAL A 105 -8.71 8.42 -9.43
N PHE A 106 -9.88 8.58 -8.82
CA PHE A 106 -10.44 7.56 -7.92
C PHE A 106 -11.96 7.69 -7.79
N GLY A 107 -12.59 6.64 -7.27
CA GLY A 107 -14.01 6.61 -6.92
C GLY A 107 -14.21 6.06 -5.50
N SER A 108 -15.38 5.49 -5.28
CA SER A 108 -15.58 4.60 -4.13
C SER A 108 -16.62 3.58 -4.50
N CYS A 109 -16.41 2.34 -4.07
CA CYS A 109 -17.40 1.28 -4.14
C CYS A 109 -18.77 1.70 -3.57
N GLY A 110 -19.83 1.29 -4.27
CA GLY A 110 -21.23 1.45 -3.88
C GLY A 110 -21.82 0.24 -3.15
N GLY A 111 -23.14 0.13 -3.17
CA GLY A 111 -23.91 -0.96 -2.58
C GLY A 111 -24.00 -0.97 -1.06
N GLY A 112 -24.18 0.21 -0.48
CA GLY A 112 -24.51 0.37 0.95
C GLY A 112 -23.36 0.14 1.93
N ARG A 113 -22.19 -0.31 1.45
CA ARG A 113 -21.01 -0.60 2.28
C ARG A 113 -20.08 0.59 2.37
N ASP A 114 -19.36 0.67 3.48
CA ASP A 114 -18.21 1.55 3.70
C ASP A 114 -18.40 3.05 3.36
N LYS A 115 -19.64 3.57 3.41
CA LYS A 115 -19.93 4.98 3.10
C LYS A 115 -19.14 5.95 3.99
N TRP A 116 -18.82 5.52 5.21
CA TRP A 116 -18.03 6.28 6.19
C TRP A 116 -16.69 6.76 5.65
N LYS A 117 -16.08 6.04 4.68
CA LYS A 117 -14.76 6.38 4.16
C LYS A 117 -14.78 7.48 3.11
N ARG A 118 -15.90 7.70 2.43
CA ARG A 118 -16.06 8.59 1.28
C ARG A 118 -15.63 10.04 1.58
N PRO A 119 -16.12 10.69 2.64
CA PRO A 119 -15.65 12.03 2.98
C PRO A 119 -14.18 12.04 3.42
N GLU A 120 -13.68 10.97 4.03
CA GLU A 120 -12.30 10.89 4.50
C GLU A 120 -11.29 10.75 3.35
N ILE A 121 -11.58 9.93 2.34
CA ILE A 121 -10.74 9.82 1.14
C ILE A 121 -10.73 11.14 0.34
N GLY A 122 -11.87 11.85 0.30
CA GLY A 122 -11.97 13.18 -0.31
C GLY A 122 -11.04 14.20 0.37
N LYS A 123 -11.13 14.34 1.70
CA LYS A 123 -10.24 15.21 2.50
C LYS A 123 -8.76 14.87 2.35
N ILE A 124 -8.43 13.58 2.27
CA ILE A 124 -7.06 13.13 2.04
C ILE A 124 -6.60 13.56 0.65
N ALA A 125 -7.40 13.33 -0.40
CA ALA A 125 -7.06 13.76 -1.75
C ALA A 125 -6.84 15.28 -1.83
N GLU A 126 -7.71 16.08 -1.23
CA GLU A 126 -7.57 17.55 -1.18
C GLU A 126 -6.22 18.00 -0.58
N ARG A 127 -5.73 17.30 0.46
CA ARG A 127 -4.47 17.65 1.13
C ARG A 127 -3.22 17.39 0.28
N TYR A 128 -3.25 16.40 -0.61
CA TYR A 128 -2.07 15.91 -1.32
C TYR A 128 -2.07 16.21 -2.82
N CYS A 129 -3.24 16.41 -3.41
CA CYS A 129 -3.42 16.51 -4.86
C CYS A 129 -3.71 17.96 -5.29
N ASN A 130 -3.10 18.37 -6.41
CA ASN A 130 -3.42 19.64 -7.08
C ASN A 130 -4.66 19.49 -7.98
N LYS A 131 -4.98 18.26 -8.39
CA LYS A 131 -6.15 17.94 -9.20
C LYS A 131 -6.72 16.59 -8.79
N ILE A 132 -8.03 16.57 -8.57
CA ILE A 132 -8.78 15.38 -8.20
C ILE A 132 -9.78 15.10 -9.32
N ILE A 133 -9.75 13.89 -9.86
CA ILE A 133 -10.69 13.42 -10.88
C ILE A 133 -11.51 12.30 -10.24
N LEU A 134 -12.74 12.62 -9.86
CA LEU A 134 -13.67 11.65 -9.31
C LEU A 134 -14.33 10.87 -10.44
N THR A 135 -14.34 9.54 -10.32
CA THR A 135 -14.91 8.61 -11.31
C THR A 135 -15.69 7.50 -10.63
N ASN A 136 -16.36 6.68 -11.43
CA ASN A 136 -17.08 5.51 -10.96
C ASN A 136 -16.12 4.38 -10.58
N GLU A 137 -16.42 3.67 -9.48
CA GLU A 137 -15.70 2.49 -9.01
C GLU A 137 -16.75 1.54 -8.44
N ASP A 138 -17.18 0.55 -9.23
CA ASP A 138 -18.14 -0.49 -8.83
C ASP A 138 -19.36 0.05 -8.03
N PRO A 139 -20.31 0.74 -8.68
CA PRO A 139 -21.44 1.39 -8.01
C PRO A 139 -22.49 0.40 -7.49
N TYR A 140 -22.54 -0.79 -8.06
CA TYR A 140 -23.57 -1.81 -7.80
C TYR A 140 -24.98 -1.22 -7.91
N ASP A 141 -25.75 -1.28 -6.82
CA ASP A 141 -27.12 -0.79 -6.67
C ASP A 141 -27.22 0.68 -6.21
N GLU A 142 -26.10 1.36 -5.99
CA GLU A 142 -26.10 2.77 -5.59
C GLU A 142 -25.83 3.69 -6.79
N GLU A 143 -26.66 4.72 -6.95
CA GLU A 143 -26.47 5.74 -8.00
C GLU A 143 -25.06 6.36 -7.95
N PRO A 144 -24.25 6.27 -9.02
CA PRO A 144 -22.86 6.74 -9.00
C PRO A 144 -22.71 8.20 -8.57
N LYS A 145 -23.67 9.06 -8.96
CA LYS A 145 -23.66 10.47 -8.59
C LYS A 145 -23.79 10.69 -7.08
N ASN A 146 -24.56 9.86 -6.39
CA ASN A 146 -24.70 9.93 -4.94
C ASN A 146 -23.38 9.54 -4.24
N ILE A 147 -22.66 8.56 -4.78
CA ILE A 147 -21.33 8.18 -4.30
C ILE A 147 -20.36 9.35 -4.42
N ILE A 148 -20.31 10.00 -5.59
CA ILE A 148 -19.41 11.15 -5.83
C ILE A 148 -19.74 12.32 -4.90
N ASN A 149 -21.02 12.64 -4.72
CA ASN A 149 -21.47 13.69 -3.79
C ASN A 149 -21.20 13.37 -2.30
N ASN A 150 -20.83 12.13 -1.97
CA ASN A 150 -20.42 11.78 -0.61
C ASN A 150 -18.90 11.88 -0.42
N ILE A 151 -18.14 12.02 -1.51
CA ILE A 151 -16.69 12.20 -1.50
C ILE A 151 -16.35 13.71 -1.47
N ALA A 152 -17.08 14.52 -2.24
CA ALA A 152 -16.85 15.97 -2.40
C ALA A 152 -18.11 16.79 -2.12
#